data_AF-A0A969BMK6-F1
#
_entry.id   AF-A0A969BMK6-F1
#
_cell.length_a   1.000
_cell.length_b   1.000
_cell.length_c   1.000
_cell.angle_alpha   90.00
_cell.angle_beta   90.00
_cell.angle_gamma   90.00
#
_symmetry.space_group_name_H-M   'P 1'
#
loop_
_entity.id
_entity.type
_entity.pdbx_description
1 polymer ?
#
loop_
_entity_poly.entity_id
_entity_poly.type
_entity_poly.pdbx_seq_one_letter_code
_entity_poly.pdbx_strand_id
1 'polypeptide(L)'
;MSTKVIVTNFSALSEKYGAAGLKDIKSALDRLIKADAARELQTKVISLDSTAAMKKVKGKVVGSATSERDTKIAIDAICKSLEPAYLVILGSADVVCHIKLNNPLNTDSDADNDDDDPDVPSDLPYTCDASFSRDIATFLGPTRVMGRIPDITGGTDASELVRLLDQSAKSKPGSKADYAKPFSITASVWKGSTAESVENIFGPGHATVNSPPPGHPGINPKLKARSWFINCHGAKADPKFYGEGPPRTFADAMESSKIAGKITSGTVIAAECCYGAELYDVQLAGTATPISNQALLSGAIGYVGATTIAYGPAAGNGAADLITQFFLIRVLGGASLGRSFLQAQHQFIQRESMSDPVNLKTIGQFLLLGDPSLQACESEAKQMKTVDEDIAVIRRRVALAGQGKALKAAATFPVRLRARLSALKEKPIARLVKRLGYRLENAEEFKVDGGPEARAAMKAKDFVERVVTVTKSHKVANAPQKLISVLVARTSGNSVISYKEYVSR
;
A
#
# COMPACT_ATOMS: atom_id res chain seq x y z
N MET A 1 -28.35 6.88 4.81
CA MET A 1 -27.09 7.49 5.29
C MET A 1 -26.02 6.40 5.39
N SER A 2 -24.82 6.62 4.83
CA SER A 2 -23.74 5.64 4.84
C SER A 2 -22.98 5.59 6.17
N THR A 3 -22.67 4.39 6.66
CA THR A 3 -21.94 4.21 7.94
C THR A 3 -20.43 4.24 7.73
N LYS A 4 -19.72 5.07 8.50
CA LYS A 4 -18.27 5.01 8.70
C LYS A 4 -17.98 4.42 10.08
N VAL A 5 -17.05 3.47 10.16
CA VAL A 5 -16.61 2.89 11.44
C VAL A 5 -15.14 3.17 11.65
N ILE A 6 -14.81 3.84 12.75
CA ILE A 6 -13.44 4.06 13.22
C ILE A 6 -13.16 3.03 14.30
N VAL A 7 -12.09 2.25 14.15
CA VAL A 7 -11.62 1.28 15.14
C VAL A 7 -10.30 1.75 15.75
N THR A 8 -10.14 1.55 17.05
CA THR A 8 -8.91 1.88 17.79
C THR A 8 -8.78 1.02 19.04
N ASN A 9 -7.57 0.93 19.60
CA ASN A 9 -7.35 0.46 20.97
C ASN A 9 -7.19 1.68 21.89
N PHE A 10 -8.19 1.99 22.71
CA PHE A 10 -8.12 3.19 23.56
C PHE A 10 -7.20 3.02 24.76
N SER A 11 -7.02 1.80 25.26
CA SER A 11 -6.04 1.50 26.30
C SER A 11 -4.63 1.78 25.80
N ALA A 12 -4.28 1.34 24.58
CA ALA A 12 -2.99 1.65 23.97
C ALA A 12 -2.79 3.17 23.74
N LEU A 13 -3.81 3.88 23.27
CA LEU A 13 -3.74 5.36 23.18
C LEU A 13 -3.58 6.02 24.55
N SER A 14 -4.25 5.49 25.58
CA SER A 14 -4.13 6.00 26.95
C SER A 14 -2.76 5.77 27.54
N GLU A 15 -2.16 4.60 27.28
CA GLU A 15 -0.81 4.26 27.71
C GLU A 15 0.21 5.17 27.03
N LYS A 16 0.03 5.39 25.72
CA LYS A 16 0.93 6.21 24.90
C LYS A 16 0.88 7.71 25.24
N TYR A 17 -0.31 8.26 25.45
CA TYR A 17 -0.52 9.71 25.55
C TYR A 17 -1.05 10.20 26.91
N GLY A 18 -1.29 9.30 27.84
CA GLY A 18 -1.93 9.60 29.11
C GLY A 18 -3.39 10.03 28.97
N ALA A 19 -4.03 10.29 30.12
CA ALA A 19 -5.45 10.65 30.18
C ALA A 19 -5.78 11.97 29.48
N ALA A 20 -4.87 12.96 29.55
CA ALA A 20 -5.04 14.25 28.90
C ALA A 20 -5.01 14.13 27.37
N GLY A 21 -3.98 13.48 26.81
CA GLY A 21 -3.89 13.26 25.37
C GLY A 21 -5.07 12.43 24.83
N LEU A 22 -5.51 11.39 25.56
CA LEU A 22 -6.70 10.63 25.19
C LEU A 22 -7.97 11.50 25.16
N LYS A 23 -8.13 12.44 26.10
CA LYS A 23 -9.25 13.37 26.11
C LYS A 23 -9.25 14.28 24.89
N ASP A 24 -8.08 14.77 24.48
CA ASP A 24 -7.95 15.63 23.30
C ASP A 24 -8.24 14.86 22.01
N ILE A 25 -7.75 13.62 21.90
CA ILE A 25 -8.06 12.71 20.78
C ILE A 25 -9.58 12.45 20.68
N LYS A 26 -10.25 12.17 21.81
CA LYS A 26 -11.71 11.99 21.83
C LYS A 26 -12.45 13.26 21.40
N SER A 27 -11.99 14.42 21.84
CA SER A 27 -12.57 15.70 21.44
C SER A 27 -12.38 15.97 19.93
N ALA A 28 -11.26 15.55 19.35
CA ALA A 28 -11.02 15.61 17.91
C ALA A 28 -11.89 14.63 17.12
N LEU A 29 -12.12 13.42 17.65
CA LEU A 29 -13.07 12.47 17.10
C LEU A 29 -14.49 13.03 17.07
N ASP A 30 -14.94 13.72 18.11
CA ASP A 30 -16.26 14.36 18.13
C ASP A 30 -16.40 15.43 17.04
N ARG A 31 -15.32 16.20 16.77
CA ARG A 31 -15.29 17.15 15.65
C ARG A 31 -15.36 16.45 14.30
N LEU A 32 -14.64 15.34 14.13
CA LEU A 32 -14.71 14.51 12.92
C LEU A 32 -16.11 13.92 12.72
N ILE A 33 -16.74 13.39 13.77
CA ILE A 33 -18.12 12.85 13.73
C ILE A 33 -19.10 13.95 13.29
N LYS A 34 -18.98 15.15 13.84
CA LYS A 34 -19.82 16.29 13.44
C LYS A 34 -19.61 16.67 11.97
N ALA A 35 -18.36 16.67 11.50
CA ALA A 35 -18.03 16.95 10.10
C ALA A 35 -18.47 15.83 9.14
N ASP A 36 -18.41 14.57 9.56
CA ASP A 36 -18.95 13.41 8.83
C ASP A 36 -20.48 13.52 8.72
N ALA A 37 -21.19 13.91 9.79
CA ALA A 37 -22.63 14.12 9.74
C ALA A 37 -23.05 15.21 8.74
N ALA A 38 -22.27 16.30 8.64
CA ALA A 38 -22.46 17.34 7.63
C ALA A 38 -22.18 16.85 6.18
N ARG A 39 -21.49 15.72 6.03
CA ARG A 39 -21.24 15.01 4.77
C ARG A 39 -22.19 13.81 4.58
N GLU A 40 -23.26 13.72 5.36
CA GLU A 40 -24.22 12.62 5.33
C GLU A 40 -23.59 11.24 5.60
N LEU A 41 -22.57 11.21 6.47
CA LEU A 41 -21.94 10.00 6.97
C LEU A 41 -22.25 9.81 8.45
N GLN A 42 -22.77 8.63 8.80
CA GLN A 42 -22.93 8.23 10.20
C GLN A 42 -21.63 7.59 10.70
N THR A 43 -20.89 8.30 11.54
CA THR A 43 -19.62 7.78 12.10
C THR A 43 -19.83 7.11 13.45
N LYS A 44 -19.32 5.88 13.59
CA LYS A 44 -19.27 5.11 14.84
C LYS A 44 -17.82 4.87 15.23
N VAL A 45 -17.46 5.15 16.47
CA VAL A 45 -16.14 4.83 17.02
C VAL A 45 -16.26 3.58 17.89
N ILE A 46 -15.49 2.54 17.57
CA ILE A 46 -15.50 1.25 18.26
C ILE A 46 -14.12 0.98 18.86
N SER A 47 -14.10 0.81 20.18
CA SER A 47 -12.93 0.42 20.96
C SER A 47 -12.75 -1.09 20.88
N LEU A 48 -11.63 -1.53 20.30
CA LEU A 48 -11.27 -2.94 20.15
C LEU A 48 -11.06 -3.63 21.50
N ASP A 49 -10.62 -2.85 22.48
CA ASP A 49 -10.34 -3.22 23.86
C ASP A 49 -11.56 -3.11 24.81
N SER A 50 -12.72 -2.66 24.32
CA SER A 50 -13.94 -2.52 25.14
C SER A 50 -14.82 -3.76 25.09
N THR A 51 -14.96 -4.45 26.23
CA THR A 51 -15.93 -5.57 26.40
C THR A 51 -17.35 -5.18 26.01
N ALA A 52 -17.80 -3.99 26.43
CA ALA A 52 -19.16 -3.53 26.13
C ALA A 52 -19.35 -3.26 24.64
N ALA A 53 -18.38 -2.64 23.96
CA ALA A 53 -18.46 -2.37 22.53
C ALA A 53 -18.40 -3.66 21.71
N MET A 54 -17.45 -4.54 22.01
CA MET A 54 -17.27 -5.80 21.28
C MET A 54 -18.45 -6.77 21.48
N LYS A 55 -19.09 -6.78 22.65
CA LYS A 55 -20.33 -7.55 22.88
C LYS A 55 -21.46 -7.14 21.94
N LYS A 56 -21.62 -5.84 21.65
CA LYS A 56 -22.68 -5.33 20.74
C LYS A 56 -22.52 -5.82 19.31
N VAL A 57 -21.29 -6.07 18.88
CA VAL A 57 -20.96 -6.59 17.53
C VAL A 57 -20.66 -8.08 17.52
N LYS A 58 -20.93 -8.79 18.63
CA LYS A 58 -20.62 -10.22 18.81
C LYS A 58 -19.14 -10.57 18.55
N GLY A 59 -18.25 -9.61 18.80
CA GLY A 59 -16.81 -9.77 18.64
C GLY A 59 -16.11 -10.07 19.95
N LYS A 60 -14.82 -10.42 19.85
CA LYS A 60 -13.93 -10.62 20.99
C LYS A 60 -13.12 -9.37 21.27
N VAL A 61 -12.83 -9.12 22.54
CA VAL A 61 -11.98 -8.02 22.99
C VAL A 61 -10.53 -8.28 22.56
N VAL A 62 -9.85 -7.21 22.13
CA VAL A 62 -8.42 -7.21 21.84
C VAL A 62 -7.68 -6.73 23.09
N GLY A 63 -7.22 -7.68 23.90
CA GLY A 63 -6.52 -7.38 25.16
C GLY A 63 -5.09 -6.85 24.99
N SER A 64 -4.48 -7.05 23.81
CA SER A 64 -3.15 -6.55 23.47
C SER A 64 -3.16 -5.91 22.08
N ALA A 65 -2.65 -4.69 21.97
CA ALA A 65 -2.54 -3.95 20.71
C ALA A 65 -1.66 -4.66 19.65
N THR A 66 -0.80 -5.58 20.08
CA THR A 66 0.09 -6.37 19.22
C THR A 66 -0.50 -7.72 18.79
N SER A 67 -1.70 -8.09 19.26
CA SER A 67 -2.34 -9.35 18.88
C SER A 67 -2.95 -9.27 17.47
N GLU A 68 -2.19 -9.69 16.46
CA GLU A 68 -2.62 -9.66 15.05
C GLU A 68 -3.93 -10.44 14.83
N ARG A 69 -4.01 -11.65 15.43
CA ARG A 69 -5.15 -12.55 15.27
C ARG A 69 -6.41 -12.01 15.92
N ASP A 70 -6.31 -11.53 17.17
CA ASP A 70 -7.48 -11.01 17.88
C ASP A 70 -7.96 -9.71 17.23
N THR A 71 -7.04 -8.85 16.80
CA THR A 71 -7.36 -7.62 16.06
C THR A 71 -8.14 -7.95 14.78
N LYS A 72 -7.68 -8.94 13.99
CA LYS A 72 -8.38 -9.39 12.78
C LYS A 72 -9.79 -9.91 13.08
N ILE A 73 -9.92 -10.77 14.10
CA ILE A 73 -11.22 -11.33 14.51
C ILE A 73 -12.18 -10.22 14.96
N ALA A 74 -11.69 -9.25 15.74
CA ALA A 74 -12.48 -8.13 16.23
C ALA A 74 -12.97 -7.24 15.08
N ILE A 75 -12.08 -6.85 14.16
CA ILE A 75 -12.43 -6.04 12.99
C ILE A 75 -13.41 -6.78 12.07
N ASP A 76 -13.26 -8.10 11.89
CA ASP A 76 -14.21 -8.91 11.12
C ASP A 76 -15.59 -8.94 11.75
N ALA A 77 -15.68 -9.10 13.08
CA ALA A 77 -16.95 -9.06 13.79
C ALA A 77 -17.64 -7.70 13.66
N ILE A 78 -16.88 -6.60 13.78
CA ILE A 78 -17.36 -5.24 13.56
C ILE A 78 -17.89 -5.07 12.14
N CYS A 79 -17.12 -5.46 11.13
CA CYS A 79 -17.51 -5.31 9.73
C CYS A 79 -18.75 -6.16 9.39
N LYS A 80 -18.83 -7.38 9.91
CA LYS A 80 -19.99 -8.26 9.74
C LYS A 80 -21.24 -7.72 10.42
N SER A 81 -21.09 -7.09 11.58
CA SER A 81 -22.23 -6.59 12.36
C SER A 81 -22.75 -5.23 11.88
N LEU A 82 -21.86 -4.37 11.37
CA LEU A 82 -22.20 -2.98 11.05
C LEU A 82 -22.20 -2.67 9.56
N GLU A 83 -21.62 -3.56 8.75
CA GLU A 83 -21.46 -3.41 7.30
C GLU A 83 -21.06 -1.97 6.91
N PRO A 84 -19.89 -1.48 7.38
CA PRO A 84 -19.50 -0.10 7.13
C PRO A 84 -19.25 0.17 5.65
N ALA A 85 -19.65 1.35 5.19
CA ALA A 85 -19.22 1.90 3.90
C ALA A 85 -17.73 2.28 3.92
N TYR A 86 -17.21 2.69 5.09
CA TYR A 86 -15.81 3.02 5.32
C TYR A 86 -15.33 2.44 6.64
N LEU A 87 -14.23 1.70 6.63
CA LEU A 87 -13.51 1.26 7.82
C LEU A 87 -12.28 2.17 7.99
N VAL A 88 -12.07 2.73 9.17
CA VAL A 88 -10.88 3.51 9.49
C VAL A 88 -10.14 2.85 10.64
N ILE A 89 -8.86 2.59 10.46
CA ILE A 89 -7.97 2.26 11.59
C ILE A 89 -7.41 3.57 12.12
N LEU A 90 -7.64 3.86 13.40
CA LEU A 90 -7.09 5.04 14.06
C LEU A 90 -5.88 4.62 14.91
N GLY A 91 -4.74 5.25 14.64
CA GLY A 91 -3.47 4.94 15.28
C GLY A 91 -2.52 4.12 14.39
N SER A 92 -1.26 4.12 14.78
CA SER A 92 -0.14 3.45 14.12
C SER A 92 -0.03 1.99 14.59
N ALA A 93 1.05 1.31 14.19
CA ALA A 93 1.26 -0.11 14.43
C ALA A 93 1.39 -0.48 15.92
N ASP A 94 1.68 0.48 16.80
CA ASP A 94 1.73 0.30 18.26
C ASP A 94 0.36 0.48 18.94
N VAL A 95 -0.64 1.02 18.24
CA VAL A 95 -2.03 1.17 18.72
C VAL A 95 -2.95 0.11 18.14
N VAL A 96 -2.86 -0.12 16.82
CA VAL A 96 -3.54 -1.19 16.11
C VAL A 96 -2.53 -1.83 15.17
N CYS A 97 -2.03 -3.02 15.53
CA CYS A 97 -0.97 -3.67 14.78
C CYS A 97 -1.27 -3.86 13.29
N HIS A 98 -0.22 -3.85 12.49
CA HIS A 98 -0.23 -4.49 11.18
C HIS A 98 -0.21 -6.01 11.37
N ILE A 99 -0.77 -6.75 10.39
CA ILE A 99 -0.52 -8.19 10.30
C ILE A 99 0.77 -8.39 9.50
N LYS A 100 1.70 -9.15 10.07
CA LYS A 100 2.97 -9.50 9.44
C LYS A 100 2.77 -10.65 8.46
N LEU A 101 2.54 -10.34 7.18
CA LEU A 101 2.36 -11.34 6.14
C LEU A 101 3.69 -11.97 5.75
N ASN A 102 3.68 -13.23 5.30
CA ASN A 102 4.87 -13.91 4.82
C ASN A 102 5.37 -13.24 3.53
N ASN A 103 6.65 -12.86 3.49
CA ASN A 103 7.26 -12.32 2.29
C ASN A 103 7.59 -13.47 1.31
N PRO A 104 6.99 -13.52 0.10
CA PRO A 104 7.25 -14.61 -0.83
C PRO A 104 8.68 -14.57 -1.42
N LEU A 105 9.38 -13.43 -1.32
CA LEU A 105 10.75 -13.22 -1.83
C LEU A 105 11.85 -13.34 -0.76
N ASN A 106 11.49 -13.54 0.51
CA ASN A 106 12.43 -13.90 1.56
C ASN A 106 12.37 -15.43 1.74
N THR A 107 13.46 -16.10 1.38
CA THR A 107 13.48 -17.57 1.20
C THR A 107 14.42 -18.29 2.14
N ASP A 108 15.27 -17.55 2.88
CA ASP A 108 16.37 -18.05 3.73
C ASP A 108 17.39 -18.96 2.99
N SER A 109 17.15 -19.24 1.72
CA SER A 109 17.96 -20.11 0.86
C SER A 109 19.30 -19.47 0.51
N ASP A 110 19.32 -18.13 0.43
CA ASP A 110 20.51 -17.33 0.18
C ASP A 110 20.33 -15.93 0.79
N ALA A 111 20.55 -15.84 2.10
CA ALA A 111 20.38 -14.60 2.86
C ALA A 111 21.18 -13.41 2.29
N ASP A 112 22.29 -13.66 1.59
CA ASP A 112 23.11 -12.59 1.00
C ASP A 112 22.46 -11.98 -0.26
N ASN A 113 21.59 -12.71 -0.95
CA ASN A 113 20.97 -12.30 -2.21
C ASN A 113 19.45 -12.09 -2.13
N ASP A 114 18.80 -12.63 -1.11
CA ASP A 114 17.36 -12.55 -0.93
C ASP A 114 16.88 -11.15 -0.50
N ASP A 115 15.56 -10.98 -0.59
CA ASP A 115 14.84 -9.86 -0.02
C ASP A 115 15.02 -9.86 1.52
N ASP A 116 15.52 -8.76 2.07
CA ASP A 116 15.90 -8.69 3.49
C ASP A 116 14.70 -8.54 4.44
N ASP A 117 13.49 -8.36 3.92
CA ASP A 117 12.29 -8.23 4.74
C ASP A 117 11.76 -9.61 5.16
N PRO A 118 11.83 -9.98 6.46
CA PRO A 118 11.36 -11.30 6.91
C PRO A 118 9.84 -11.43 6.84
N ASP A 119 9.13 -10.30 6.90
CA ASP A 119 7.68 -10.21 6.80
C ASP A 119 7.26 -8.93 6.08
N VAL A 120 5.97 -8.85 5.76
CA VAL A 120 5.33 -7.70 5.14
C VAL A 120 4.27 -7.17 6.11
N PRO A 121 4.57 -6.12 6.91
CA PRO A 121 3.56 -5.45 7.72
C PRO A 121 2.45 -4.90 6.82
N SER A 122 1.21 -5.32 7.07
CA SER A 122 0.09 -5.06 6.17
C SER A 122 -1.23 -4.78 6.87
N ASP A 123 -2.02 -3.92 6.23
CA ASP A 123 -3.44 -3.71 6.50
C ASP A 123 -4.36 -4.48 5.53
N LEU A 124 -3.82 -5.11 4.49
CA LEU A 124 -4.58 -5.88 3.49
C LEU A 124 -5.54 -6.90 4.16
N PRO A 125 -5.15 -7.66 5.19
CA PRO A 125 -6.07 -8.61 5.82
C PRO A 125 -7.33 -7.96 6.40
N TYR A 126 -7.24 -6.73 6.90
CA TYR A 126 -8.40 -6.01 7.45
C TYR A 126 -9.38 -5.57 6.37
N THR A 127 -8.94 -5.51 5.11
CA THR A 127 -9.78 -5.19 3.94
C THR A 127 -10.57 -6.39 3.41
N CYS A 128 -10.31 -7.59 3.92
CA CYS A 128 -10.81 -8.86 3.39
C CYS A 128 -11.71 -9.58 4.40
N ASP A 129 -12.70 -10.32 3.90
CA ASP A 129 -13.59 -11.16 4.72
C ASP A 129 -12.99 -12.51 5.11
N ALA A 130 -11.83 -12.87 4.54
CA ALA A 130 -11.12 -14.09 4.89
C ALA A 130 -10.64 -14.05 6.35
N SER A 131 -10.64 -15.20 7.02
CA SER A 131 -10.13 -15.34 8.38
C SER A 131 -8.64 -15.01 8.47
N PHE A 132 -8.15 -14.82 9.70
CA PHE A 132 -6.73 -14.59 9.97
C PHE A 132 -5.83 -15.62 9.29
N SER A 133 -4.82 -15.12 8.59
CA SER A 133 -3.75 -15.85 7.91
C SER A 133 -2.56 -14.90 7.78
N ARG A 134 -1.35 -15.46 7.63
CA ARG A 134 -0.17 -14.71 7.21
C ARG A 134 0.17 -14.90 5.73
N ASP A 135 -0.58 -15.75 5.03
CA ASP A 135 -0.43 -15.95 3.60
C ASP A 135 -1.17 -14.85 2.81
N ILE A 136 -0.43 -14.07 2.03
CA ILE A 136 -0.97 -13.00 1.19
C ILE A 136 -2.05 -13.53 0.23
N ALA A 137 -1.88 -14.74 -0.31
CA ALA A 137 -2.83 -15.34 -1.25
C ALA A 137 -4.24 -15.53 -0.65
N THR A 138 -4.34 -15.64 0.68
CA THR A 138 -5.63 -15.69 1.40
C THR A 138 -6.46 -14.41 1.20
N PHE A 139 -5.80 -13.30 0.95
CA PHE A 139 -6.37 -11.94 0.91
C PHE A 139 -6.41 -11.34 -0.50
N LEU A 140 -6.21 -12.14 -1.55
CA LEU A 140 -6.52 -11.73 -2.91
C LEU A 140 -8.02 -11.43 -3.02
N GLY A 141 -8.38 -10.26 -3.51
CA GLY A 141 -9.76 -9.80 -3.62
C GLY A 141 -10.27 -9.06 -2.37
N PRO A 142 -9.66 -7.92 -1.99
CA PRO A 142 -10.18 -7.06 -0.92
C PRO A 142 -11.63 -6.65 -1.20
N THR A 143 -12.43 -6.51 -0.15
CA THR A 143 -13.88 -6.22 -0.26
C THR A 143 -14.31 -4.98 0.51
N ARG A 144 -13.46 -4.47 1.41
CA ARG A 144 -13.78 -3.36 2.30
C ARG A 144 -13.02 -2.12 1.88
N VAL A 145 -13.72 -0.99 1.92
CA VAL A 145 -13.14 0.34 1.70
C VAL A 145 -12.49 0.78 3.01
N MET A 146 -11.16 0.83 3.05
CA MET A 146 -10.42 1.08 4.29
C MET A 146 -9.20 1.98 4.07
N GLY A 147 -8.83 2.70 5.12
CA GLY A 147 -7.58 3.45 5.27
C GLY A 147 -7.21 3.58 6.75
N ARG A 148 -5.97 3.95 7.02
CA ARG A 148 -5.44 4.15 8.37
C ARG A 148 -5.15 5.63 8.59
N ILE A 149 -5.55 6.21 9.72
CA ILE A 149 -5.07 7.53 10.17
C ILE A 149 -3.97 7.26 11.21
N PRO A 150 -2.68 7.20 10.80
CA PRO A 150 -1.60 6.84 11.71
C PRO A 150 -1.10 8.07 12.47
N ASP A 151 -1.01 7.95 13.78
CA ASP A 151 -0.07 8.76 14.56
C ASP A 151 1.38 8.28 14.32
N ILE A 152 2.33 8.74 15.15
CA ILE A 152 3.74 8.34 15.02
C ILE A 152 4.00 7.13 15.90
N THR A 153 4.46 6.00 15.33
CA THR A 153 4.87 4.83 16.12
C THR A 153 5.99 5.22 17.09
N GLY A 154 5.84 4.91 18.38
CA GLY A 154 6.79 5.35 19.43
C GLY A 154 6.75 6.85 19.74
N GLY A 155 5.89 7.63 19.06
CA GLY A 155 5.67 9.05 19.36
C GLY A 155 4.95 9.28 20.69
N THR A 156 5.13 10.46 21.26
CA THR A 156 4.58 10.83 22.58
C THR A 156 3.68 12.07 22.54
N ASP A 157 3.51 12.70 21.38
CA ASP A 157 2.70 13.91 21.22
C ASP A 157 1.31 13.60 20.63
N ALA A 158 0.28 13.62 21.48
CA ALA A 158 -1.11 13.43 21.05
C ALA A 158 -1.60 14.50 20.05
N SER A 159 -0.96 15.68 20.03
CA SER A 159 -1.33 16.78 19.14
C SER A 159 -1.20 16.40 17.66
N GLU A 160 -0.32 15.45 17.34
CA GLU A 160 -0.13 14.94 15.99
C GLU A 160 -1.37 14.20 15.50
N LEU A 161 -1.92 13.28 16.30
CA LEU A 161 -3.15 12.56 15.95
C LEU A 161 -4.37 13.49 15.94
N VAL A 162 -4.44 14.42 16.90
CA VAL A 162 -5.47 15.46 16.93
C VAL A 162 -5.46 16.28 15.64
N ARG A 163 -4.27 16.69 15.18
CA ARG A 163 -4.11 17.43 13.92
C ARG A 163 -4.61 16.63 12.72
N LEU A 164 -4.31 15.34 12.62
CA LEU A 164 -4.78 14.50 11.51
C LEU A 164 -6.31 14.33 11.50
N LEU A 165 -6.91 14.17 12.67
CA LEU A 165 -8.37 14.11 12.83
C LEU A 165 -9.02 15.45 12.43
N ASP A 166 -8.43 16.57 12.84
CA ASP A 166 -8.92 17.91 12.49
C ASP A 166 -8.76 18.23 11.01
N GLN A 167 -7.67 17.79 10.38
CA GLN A 167 -7.48 17.89 8.94
C GLN A 167 -8.54 17.08 8.20
N SER A 168 -8.83 15.87 8.67
CA SER A 168 -9.90 15.04 8.10
C SER A 168 -11.28 15.70 8.24
N ALA A 169 -11.57 16.29 9.42
CA ALA A 169 -12.81 16.99 9.67
C ALA A 169 -12.98 18.27 8.83
N LYS A 170 -11.89 18.95 8.49
CA LYS A 170 -11.90 20.19 7.70
C LYS A 170 -11.80 19.95 6.18
N SER A 171 -11.49 18.72 5.77
CA SER A 171 -11.24 18.40 4.37
C SER A 171 -12.47 18.65 3.49
N LYS A 172 -12.22 19.21 2.31
CA LYS A 172 -13.21 19.44 1.26
C LYS A 172 -12.60 19.02 -0.07
N PRO A 173 -13.38 18.45 -0.99
CA PRO A 173 -12.88 18.17 -2.33
C PRO A 173 -12.50 19.50 -3.01
N GLY A 174 -11.42 19.48 -3.78
CA GLY A 174 -11.08 20.52 -4.74
C GLY A 174 -11.57 20.16 -6.14
N SER A 175 -11.40 21.09 -7.09
CA SER A 175 -11.71 20.84 -8.49
C SER A 175 -10.69 19.88 -9.12
N LYS A 176 -11.05 19.19 -10.21
CA LYS A 176 -10.11 18.35 -10.96
C LYS A 176 -8.88 19.12 -11.45
N ALA A 177 -9.05 20.40 -11.80
CA ALA A 177 -7.96 21.28 -12.22
C ALA A 177 -6.90 21.47 -11.11
N ASP A 178 -7.32 21.48 -9.83
CA ASP A 178 -6.42 21.64 -8.69
C ASP A 178 -5.46 20.45 -8.51
N TYR A 179 -5.85 19.27 -9.02
CA TYR A 179 -5.09 18.01 -8.93
C TYR A 179 -4.44 17.59 -10.24
N ALA A 180 -4.81 18.22 -11.36
CA ALA A 180 -4.34 17.85 -12.70
C ALA A 180 -2.89 18.28 -12.99
N LYS A 181 -2.31 19.19 -12.20
CA LYS A 181 -0.91 19.62 -12.32
C LYS A 181 -0.08 18.97 -11.21
N PRO A 182 0.59 17.83 -11.47
CA PRO A 182 1.27 17.09 -10.43
C PRO A 182 2.61 17.70 -10.07
N PHE A 183 3.07 17.42 -8.84
CA PHE A 183 4.49 17.35 -8.55
C PHE A 183 4.94 15.91 -8.74
N SER A 184 5.82 15.69 -9.71
CA SER A 184 6.39 14.37 -9.97
C SER A 184 7.90 14.41 -9.83
N ILE A 185 8.47 13.46 -9.11
CA ILE A 185 9.92 13.31 -8.93
C ILE A 185 10.34 11.86 -9.18
N THR A 186 11.49 11.69 -9.83
CA THR A 186 12.00 10.38 -10.23
C THR A 186 13.51 10.26 -10.04
N ALA A 187 13.99 9.06 -9.73
CA ALA A 187 15.38 8.72 -9.97
C ALA A 187 15.68 8.82 -11.48
N SER A 188 16.78 9.48 -11.86
CA SER A 188 17.09 9.77 -13.26
C SER A 188 17.17 8.52 -14.15
N VAL A 189 17.58 7.38 -13.58
CA VAL A 189 17.61 6.08 -14.28
C VAL A 189 16.22 5.52 -14.61
N TRP A 190 15.15 6.00 -13.95
CA TRP A 190 13.76 5.55 -14.17
C TRP A 190 12.88 6.59 -14.85
N LYS A 191 13.46 7.68 -15.34
CA LYS A 191 12.72 8.80 -15.97
C LYS A 191 11.71 8.36 -17.04
N GLY A 192 12.01 7.31 -17.80
CA GLY A 192 11.09 6.77 -18.82
C GLY A 192 9.86 6.10 -18.21
N SER A 193 10.06 5.23 -17.21
CA SER A 193 8.97 4.56 -16.50
C SER A 193 8.08 5.56 -15.75
N THR A 194 8.70 6.55 -15.09
CA THR A 194 7.95 7.62 -14.41
C THR A 194 7.19 8.51 -15.41
N ALA A 195 7.79 8.86 -16.55
CA ALA A 195 7.09 9.66 -17.57
C ALA A 195 5.85 8.92 -18.10
N GLU A 196 5.96 7.61 -18.35
CA GLU A 196 4.83 6.76 -18.74
C GLU A 196 3.72 6.79 -17.67
N SER A 197 4.07 6.63 -16.40
CA SER A 197 3.07 6.72 -15.31
C SER A 197 2.43 8.09 -15.22
N VAL A 198 3.20 9.17 -15.29
CA VAL A 198 2.68 10.53 -15.21
C VAL A 198 1.74 10.82 -16.38
N GLU A 199 2.08 10.38 -17.59
CA GLU A 199 1.21 10.51 -18.76
C GLU A 199 -0.10 9.73 -18.60
N ASN A 200 -0.02 8.48 -18.13
CA ASN A 200 -1.20 7.65 -17.89
C ASN A 200 -2.15 8.21 -16.81
N ILE A 201 -1.61 8.92 -15.81
CA ILE A 201 -2.40 9.48 -14.70
C ILE A 201 -2.96 10.86 -15.06
N PHE A 202 -2.11 11.76 -15.56
CA PHE A 202 -2.38 13.20 -15.66
C PHE A 202 -2.51 13.71 -17.11
N GLY A 203 -2.28 12.85 -18.10
CA GLY A 203 -2.21 13.21 -19.52
C GLY A 203 -0.82 13.70 -19.95
N PRO A 204 -0.65 14.03 -21.23
CA PRO A 204 0.64 14.47 -21.78
C PRO A 204 1.03 15.87 -21.29
N GLY A 205 2.33 16.18 -21.37
CA GLY A 205 2.85 17.54 -21.17
C GLY A 205 3.29 17.89 -19.74
N HIS A 206 3.24 16.95 -18.80
CA HIS A 206 3.73 17.17 -17.43
C HIS A 206 5.20 16.77 -17.29
N ALA A 207 6.00 17.66 -16.70
CA ALA A 207 7.43 17.42 -16.49
C ALA A 207 7.71 16.72 -15.15
N THR A 208 8.69 15.82 -15.16
CA THR A 208 9.23 15.18 -13.95
C THR A 208 10.47 15.90 -13.45
N VAL A 209 10.62 16.02 -12.13
CA VAL A 209 11.90 16.38 -11.49
C VAL A 209 12.77 15.15 -11.47
N ASN A 210 13.95 15.21 -12.08
CA ASN A 210 14.92 14.11 -12.04
C ASN A 210 15.89 14.33 -10.87
N SER A 211 16.19 13.27 -10.13
CA SER A 211 17.19 13.25 -9.05
C SER A 211 18.27 12.23 -9.37
N PRO A 212 19.58 12.54 -9.20
CA PRO A 212 20.20 13.84 -8.84
C PRO A 212 19.93 15.00 -9.85
N PRO A 213 20.21 16.29 -9.53
CA PRO A 213 21.26 16.82 -8.63
C PRO A 213 20.92 16.88 -7.12
N PRO A 214 21.91 16.88 -6.20
CA PRO A 214 21.72 16.96 -4.75
C PRO A 214 21.08 18.27 -4.25
N GLY A 215 20.41 18.23 -3.10
CA GLY A 215 19.98 19.42 -2.35
C GLY A 215 18.66 20.07 -2.80
N HIS A 216 18.15 19.71 -3.99
CA HIS A 216 16.84 20.06 -4.57
C HIS A 216 16.13 21.33 -4.06
N PRO A 217 16.74 22.53 -4.11
CA PRO A 217 16.03 23.77 -3.76
C PRO A 217 14.81 23.99 -4.67
N GLY A 218 14.86 23.49 -5.91
CA GLY A 218 13.78 23.57 -6.89
C GLY A 218 12.54 22.71 -6.61
N ILE A 219 12.60 21.79 -5.63
CA ILE A 219 11.42 21.02 -5.21
C ILE A 219 10.45 21.90 -4.41
N ASN A 220 10.95 22.82 -3.58
CA ASN A 220 10.12 23.58 -2.63
C ASN A 220 8.90 24.27 -3.27
N PRO A 221 9.02 24.98 -4.43
CA PRO A 221 7.86 25.58 -5.08
C PRO A 221 6.88 24.53 -5.62
N LYS A 222 7.36 23.34 -5.99
CA LYS A 222 6.53 22.26 -6.55
C LYS A 222 5.75 21.50 -5.47
N LEU A 223 6.19 21.52 -4.21
CA LEU A 223 5.47 20.93 -3.07
C LEU A 223 4.07 21.55 -2.85
N LYS A 224 3.72 22.63 -3.55
CA LYS A 224 2.38 23.21 -3.54
C LYS A 224 1.35 22.48 -4.42
N ALA A 225 1.79 21.60 -5.33
CA ALA A 225 0.89 20.75 -6.09
C ALA A 225 0.08 19.83 -5.17
N ARG A 226 -1.19 19.56 -5.51
CA ARG A 226 -2.08 18.71 -4.70
C ARG A 226 -2.07 17.23 -5.10
N SER A 227 -1.42 16.89 -6.20
CA SER A 227 -1.14 15.50 -6.60
C SER A 227 0.35 15.30 -6.63
N TRP A 228 0.86 14.35 -5.86
CA TRP A 228 2.27 13.97 -5.87
C TRP A 228 2.45 12.55 -6.36
N PHE A 229 3.44 12.37 -7.22
CA PHE A 229 3.87 11.07 -7.72
C PHE A 229 5.39 10.94 -7.56
N ILE A 230 5.83 10.03 -6.71
CA ILE A 230 7.23 9.91 -6.31
C ILE A 230 7.74 8.53 -6.73
N ASN A 231 8.80 8.46 -7.52
CA ASN A 231 9.45 7.21 -7.94
C ASN A 231 10.95 7.29 -7.68
N CYS A 232 11.37 6.94 -6.47
CA CYS A 232 12.73 7.14 -5.97
C CYS A 232 13.07 6.02 -5.00
N HIS A 233 14.36 5.80 -4.75
CA HIS A 233 14.83 4.89 -3.71
C HIS A 233 14.33 5.32 -2.35
N GLY A 234 13.92 4.36 -1.54
CA GLY A 234 13.77 4.54 -0.09
C GLY A 234 14.64 3.55 0.66
N ALA A 235 14.66 3.65 1.98
CA ALA A 235 15.39 2.73 2.85
C ALA A 235 14.64 2.52 4.16
N LYS A 236 14.92 1.39 4.80
CA LYS A 236 14.29 0.99 6.06
C LYS A 236 14.64 1.98 7.17
N ALA A 237 13.62 2.40 7.92
CA ALA A 237 13.76 3.37 9.01
C ALA A 237 14.49 4.65 8.60
N ASP A 238 14.29 5.10 7.36
CA ASP A 238 14.94 6.29 6.81
C ASP A 238 13.89 7.38 6.47
N PRO A 239 14.05 8.62 6.96
CA PRO A 239 13.15 9.73 6.65
C PRO A 239 13.38 10.32 5.25
N LYS A 240 14.16 9.67 4.38
CA LYS A 240 14.54 10.19 3.07
C LYS A 240 14.12 9.29 1.91
N PHE A 241 13.97 9.93 0.75
CA PHE A 241 14.03 9.29 -0.55
C PHE A 241 15.26 9.74 -1.31
N TYR A 242 15.78 8.88 -2.18
CA TYR A 242 17.03 9.07 -2.90
C TYR A 242 16.83 8.91 -4.41
N GLY A 243 17.41 9.82 -5.18
CA GLY A 243 17.53 9.66 -6.62
C GLY A 243 18.69 8.74 -6.98
N GLU A 244 18.73 8.33 -8.23
CA GLU A 244 19.84 7.58 -8.80
C GLU A 244 20.14 8.11 -10.22
N GLY A 245 21.39 8.49 -10.45
CA GLY A 245 21.92 8.90 -11.75
C GLY A 245 22.99 7.93 -12.27
N PRO A 246 23.35 7.99 -13.56
CA PRO A 246 24.47 7.22 -14.08
C PRO A 246 25.81 7.71 -13.46
N PRO A 247 26.80 6.82 -13.21
CA PRO A 247 26.80 5.36 -13.35
C PRO A 247 26.44 4.62 -12.04
N ARG A 248 25.35 4.99 -11.34
CA ARG A 248 24.95 4.64 -9.95
C ARG A 248 25.35 5.69 -8.89
N THR A 249 25.05 6.96 -9.14
CA THR A 249 25.21 8.05 -8.17
C THR A 249 23.92 8.30 -7.41
N PHE A 250 23.96 8.25 -6.07
CA PHE A 250 22.79 8.46 -5.21
C PHE A 250 22.83 9.85 -4.57
N ALA A 251 21.66 10.47 -4.47
CA ALA A 251 21.52 11.77 -3.81
C ALA A 251 20.15 11.90 -3.15
N ASP A 252 20.08 12.58 -2.01
CA ASP A 252 18.83 12.93 -1.34
C ASP A 252 17.88 13.61 -2.34
N ALA A 253 16.76 12.95 -2.65
CA ALA A 253 15.67 13.48 -3.47
C ALA A 253 14.66 14.23 -2.60
N MET A 254 14.26 13.63 -1.48
CA MET A 254 13.29 14.19 -0.52
C MET A 254 13.67 13.79 0.90
N GLU A 255 13.23 14.59 1.87
CA GLU A 255 13.47 14.35 3.30
C GLU A 255 12.29 14.88 4.10
N SER A 256 11.84 14.13 5.11
CA SER A 256 10.73 14.51 6.00
C SER A 256 10.85 15.94 6.53
N SER A 257 12.00 16.28 7.12
CA SER A 257 12.25 17.60 7.72
C SER A 257 12.07 18.76 6.72
N LYS A 258 12.36 18.50 5.43
CA LYS A 258 12.32 19.51 4.37
C LYS A 258 10.93 19.68 3.76
N ILE A 259 9.98 18.77 3.96
CA ILE A 259 8.60 18.92 3.49
C ILE A 259 7.66 19.51 4.55
N ALA A 260 8.11 19.58 5.80
CA ALA A 260 7.35 20.11 6.93
C ALA A 260 6.78 21.51 6.64
N GLY A 261 5.45 21.65 6.76
CA GLY A 261 4.74 22.92 6.55
C GLY A 261 4.71 23.44 5.11
N LYS A 262 5.26 22.70 4.13
CA LYS A 262 5.31 23.14 2.73
C LYS A 262 4.17 22.60 1.88
N ILE A 263 3.53 21.52 2.30
CA ILE A 263 2.46 20.84 1.56
C ILE A 263 1.17 21.64 1.57
N THR A 264 0.47 21.68 0.43
CA THR A 264 -0.86 22.28 0.34
C THR A 264 -1.90 21.37 1.00
N SER A 265 -2.76 21.92 1.86
CA SER A 265 -3.84 21.14 2.49
C SER A 265 -4.74 20.47 1.44
N GLY A 266 -5.03 19.18 1.60
CA GLY A 266 -5.80 18.38 0.65
C GLY A 266 -4.94 17.64 -0.38
N THR A 267 -3.61 17.66 -0.24
CA THR A 267 -2.71 16.92 -1.14
C THR A 267 -2.92 15.41 -1.04
N VAL A 268 -2.81 14.70 -2.17
CA VAL A 268 -2.78 13.24 -2.26
C VAL A 268 -1.46 12.80 -2.86
N ILE A 269 -0.84 11.79 -2.28
CA ILE A 269 0.51 11.34 -2.60
C ILE A 269 0.50 9.85 -2.90
N ALA A 270 1.20 9.45 -3.97
CA ALA A 270 1.57 8.07 -4.23
C ALA A 270 3.09 7.96 -4.37
N ALA A 271 3.69 7.05 -3.60
CA ALA A 271 5.13 6.84 -3.53
C ALA A 271 5.50 5.40 -3.93
N GLU A 272 6.24 5.29 -5.03
CA GLU A 272 6.89 4.10 -5.57
C GLU A 272 8.31 4.02 -5.02
N CYS A 273 8.42 3.89 -3.71
CA CYS A 273 9.68 3.86 -2.98
C CYS A 273 9.69 2.67 -2.03
N CYS A 274 10.83 1.97 -1.89
CA CYS A 274 11.00 1.04 -0.76
C CYS A 274 10.66 1.74 0.56
N TYR A 275 9.92 1.07 1.45
CA TYR A 275 9.53 1.62 2.76
C TYR A 275 8.80 2.96 2.70
N GLY A 276 8.24 3.36 1.55
CA GLY A 276 7.62 4.67 1.36
C GLY A 276 6.44 4.97 2.29
N ALA A 277 5.82 3.94 2.89
CA ALA A 277 4.77 4.05 3.91
C ALA A 277 5.11 3.22 5.17
N GLU A 278 6.40 2.95 5.44
CA GLU A 278 6.81 2.32 6.68
C GLU A 278 6.48 3.23 7.88
N LEU A 279 5.83 2.66 8.90
CA LEU A 279 5.49 3.32 10.15
C LEU A 279 6.44 2.86 11.26
N TYR A 280 7.74 3.11 11.07
CA TYR A 280 8.77 2.68 12.03
C TYR A 280 8.68 3.44 13.35
N ASP A 281 9.14 2.81 14.42
CA ASP A 281 9.24 3.43 15.74
C ASP A 281 10.38 4.45 15.75
N VAL A 282 10.03 5.73 15.88
CA VAL A 282 10.99 6.84 15.79
C VAL A 282 11.97 6.88 16.97
N GLN A 283 11.58 6.37 18.14
CA GLN A 283 12.44 6.34 19.32
C GLN A 283 13.46 5.21 19.20
N LEU A 284 13.02 4.03 18.76
CA LEU A 284 13.91 2.89 18.54
C LEU A 284 14.85 3.10 17.35
N ALA A 285 14.36 3.73 16.27
CA ALA A 285 15.17 4.01 15.09
C ALA A 285 16.17 5.17 15.31
N GLY A 286 15.95 6.04 16.29
CA GLY A 286 16.81 7.21 16.53
C GLY A 286 16.86 8.17 15.35
N THR A 287 15.79 8.24 14.56
CA THR A 287 15.72 8.99 13.30
C THR A 287 14.46 9.85 13.24
N ALA A 288 14.39 10.77 12.27
CA ALA A 288 13.25 11.65 12.12
C ALA A 288 11.97 10.88 11.73
N THR A 289 10.83 11.55 11.88
CA THR A 289 9.50 11.04 11.50
C THR A 289 9.47 10.49 10.07
N PRO A 290 8.77 9.35 9.81
CA PRO A 290 8.60 8.83 8.46
C PRO A 290 8.05 9.89 7.50
N ILE A 291 8.52 9.87 6.25
CA ILE A 291 8.11 10.88 5.26
C ILE A 291 6.61 10.84 4.96
N SER A 292 5.99 9.67 5.05
CA SER A 292 4.54 9.47 4.94
C SER A 292 3.78 10.18 6.07
N ASN A 293 4.17 9.97 7.33
CA ASN A 293 3.59 10.66 8.48
C ASN A 293 3.80 12.17 8.38
N GLN A 294 5.02 12.61 8.07
CA GLN A 294 5.33 14.04 7.96
C GLN A 294 4.52 14.71 6.83
N ALA A 295 4.26 14.01 5.73
CA ALA A 295 3.43 14.53 4.66
C ALA A 295 1.97 14.71 5.10
N LEU A 296 1.40 13.73 5.81
CA LEU A 296 0.05 13.83 6.38
C LEU A 296 -0.03 15.01 7.36
N LEU A 297 0.90 15.08 8.32
CA LEU A 297 1.00 16.16 9.30
C LEU A 297 1.16 17.55 8.66
N SER A 298 1.70 17.62 7.45
CA SER A 298 1.89 18.86 6.69
C SER A 298 0.69 19.24 5.80
N GLY A 299 -0.34 18.40 5.72
CA GLY A 299 -1.60 18.72 5.03
C GLY A 299 -2.00 17.75 3.93
N ALA A 300 -1.24 16.67 3.69
CA ALA A 300 -1.73 15.59 2.85
C ALA A 300 -2.93 14.90 3.52
N ILE A 301 -3.96 14.57 2.75
CA ILE A 301 -5.16 13.88 3.23
C ILE A 301 -5.15 12.39 2.88
N GLY A 302 -4.27 11.98 1.97
CA GLY A 302 -4.10 10.60 1.53
C GLY A 302 -2.68 10.34 1.03
N TYR A 303 -2.13 9.21 1.43
CA TYR A 303 -0.79 8.75 1.06
C TYR A 303 -0.82 7.25 0.78
N VAL A 304 -0.31 6.83 -0.37
CA VAL A 304 -0.13 5.41 -0.73
C VAL A 304 1.35 5.11 -0.92
N GLY A 305 1.84 4.04 -0.28
CA GLY A 305 3.23 3.59 -0.40
C GLY A 305 3.43 2.21 0.22
N ALA A 306 4.64 1.67 0.08
CA ALA A 306 5.00 0.34 0.55
C ALA A 306 5.53 0.32 2.00
N THR A 307 5.27 -0.74 2.75
CA THR A 307 5.87 -0.97 4.09
C THR A 307 7.24 -1.61 4.06
N THR A 308 7.65 -2.16 2.92
CA THR A 308 8.85 -2.98 2.73
C THR A 308 9.55 -2.64 1.41
N ILE A 309 10.58 -3.39 1.02
CA ILE A 309 11.23 -3.26 -0.30
C ILE A 309 10.16 -3.37 -1.39
N ALA A 310 10.00 -2.29 -2.16
CA ALA A 310 9.12 -2.20 -3.31
C ALA A 310 9.90 -2.50 -4.59
N TYR A 311 9.18 -3.06 -5.57
CA TYR A 311 9.76 -3.42 -6.85
C TYR A 311 8.97 -2.79 -7.97
N GLY A 312 9.67 -2.45 -9.05
CA GLY A 312 9.06 -2.22 -10.34
C GLY A 312 9.95 -2.77 -11.44
N PRO A 313 9.42 -2.94 -12.66
CA PRO A 313 10.21 -3.44 -13.78
C PRO A 313 11.39 -2.52 -14.10
N ALA A 314 12.47 -3.12 -14.62
CA ALA A 314 13.59 -2.36 -15.16
C ALA A 314 13.20 -1.49 -16.37
N ALA A 315 12.14 -1.89 -17.09
CA ALA A 315 11.56 -1.15 -18.22
C ALA A 315 10.02 -1.29 -18.23
N GLY A 316 9.33 -0.20 -18.58
CA GLY A 316 7.86 -0.11 -18.54
C GLY A 316 7.30 0.10 -17.14
N ASN A 317 5.99 -0.15 -16.98
CA ASN A 317 5.29 -0.11 -15.69
C ASN A 317 4.82 -1.50 -15.24
N GLY A 318 4.95 -1.78 -13.93
CA GLY A 318 4.46 -2.99 -13.27
C GLY A 318 4.58 -2.88 -11.76
N ALA A 319 4.04 -3.85 -11.00
CA ALA A 319 4.18 -3.89 -9.54
C ALA A 319 3.87 -2.52 -8.87
N ALA A 320 4.85 -1.91 -8.18
CA ALA A 320 4.68 -0.61 -7.53
C ALA A 320 4.13 0.47 -8.47
N ASP A 321 4.55 0.47 -9.73
CA ASP A 321 4.18 1.51 -10.70
C ASP A 321 2.67 1.51 -11.00
N LEU A 322 2.06 0.33 -11.05
CA LEU A 322 0.64 0.20 -11.43
C LEU A 322 -0.30 0.45 -10.24
N ILE A 323 0.07 0.02 -9.03
CA ILE A 323 -0.82 0.20 -7.87
C ILE A 323 -0.96 1.68 -7.50
N THR A 324 0.12 2.46 -7.58
CA THR A 324 0.15 3.92 -7.38
C THR A 324 -0.56 4.67 -8.51
N GLN A 325 -0.31 4.27 -9.77
CA GLN A 325 -0.96 4.83 -10.95
C GLN A 325 -2.47 4.66 -10.87
N PHE A 326 -2.94 3.43 -10.63
CA PHE A 326 -4.37 3.15 -10.54
C PHE A 326 -5.01 3.91 -9.37
N PHE A 327 -4.33 4.07 -8.24
CA PHE A 327 -4.83 4.86 -7.13
C PHE A 327 -5.08 6.32 -7.54
N LEU A 328 -4.08 7.00 -8.11
CA LEU A 328 -4.22 8.40 -8.50
C LEU A 328 -5.24 8.61 -9.63
N ILE A 329 -5.34 7.69 -10.59
CA ILE A 329 -6.39 7.73 -11.63
C ILE A 329 -7.78 7.73 -10.99
N ARG A 330 -8.01 6.90 -9.97
CA ARG A 330 -9.31 6.82 -9.29
C ARG A 330 -9.57 8.06 -8.42
N VAL A 331 -8.54 8.62 -7.80
CA VAL A 331 -8.62 9.88 -7.06
C VAL A 331 -9.05 11.01 -8.00
N LEU A 332 -8.41 11.15 -9.17
CA LEU A 332 -8.76 12.15 -10.19
C LEU A 332 -10.15 11.91 -10.82
N GLY A 333 -10.64 10.67 -10.78
CA GLY A 333 -12.02 10.32 -11.11
C GLY A 333 -13.04 10.67 -10.02
N GLY A 334 -12.61 11.29 -8.93
CA GLY A 334 -13.45 11.72 -7.81
C GLY A 334 -14.00 10.56 -6.97
N ALA A 335 -13.26 9.46 -6.88
CA ALA A 335 -13.51 8.47 -5.84
C ALA A 335 -13.01 8.95 -4.47
N SER A 336 -13.64 8.45 -3.40
CA SER A 336 -13.05 8.60 -2.07
C SER A 336 -11.68 7.91 -2.03
N LEU A 337 -10.81 8.30 -1.10
CA LEU A 337 -9.47 7.74 -0.99
C LEU A 337 -9.50 6.22 -0.83
N GLY A 338 -10.36 5.71 0.07
CA GLY A 338 -10.51 4.26 0.28
C GLY A 338 -11.05 3.55 -0.96
N ARG A 339 -12.03 4.14 -1.66
CA ARG A 339 -12.59 3.54 -2.87
C ARG A 339 -11.55 3.50 -3.97
N SER A 340 -10.76 4.58 -4.09
CA SER A 340 -9.67 4.69 -5.04
C SER A 340 -8.65 3.58 -4.83
N PHE A 341 -8.25 3.34 -3.58
CA PHE A 341 -7.27 2.31 -3.27
C PHE A 341 -7.83 0.90 -3.45
N LEU A 342 -9.06 0.62 -3.01
CA LEU A 342 -9.72 -0.67 -3.26
C LEU A 342 -9.82 -0.99 -4.76
N GLN A 343 -10.22 -0.01 -5.57
CA GLN A 343 -10.31 -0.19 -7.02
C GLN A 343 -8.93 -0.31 -7.68
N ALA A 344 -7.91 0.37 -7.14
CA ALA A 344 -6.53 0.19 -7.59
C ALA A 344 -6.04 -1.24 -7.34
N GLN A 345 -6.32 -1.79 -6.15
CA GLN A 345 -6.03 -3.19 -5.80
C GLN A 345 -6.77 -4.17 -6.74
N HIS A 346 -8.05 -3.93 -7.00
CA HIS A 346 -8.82 -4.77 -7.94
C HIS A 346 -8.24 -4.72 -9.34
N GLN A 347 -7.94 -3.53 -9.85
CA GLN A 347 -7.37 -3.35 -11.18
C GLN A 347 -5.97 -3.95 -11.29
N PHE A 348 -5.16 -3.86 -10.23
CA PHE A 348 -3.87 -4.51 -10.13
C PHE A 348 -3.98 -6.03 -10.25
N ILE A 349 -4.87 -6.66 -9.48
CA ILE A 349 -5.12 -8.10 -9.55
C ILE A 349 -5.65 -8.54 -10.93
N GLN A 350 -6.40 -7.68 -11.62
CA GLN A 350 -6.89 -7.94 -12.98
C GLN A 350 -5.80 -7.84 -14.05
N ARG A 351 -4.86 -6.90 -13.87
CA ARG A 351 -3.85 -6.54 -14.87
C ARG A 351 -2.60 -7.40 -14.76
N GLU A 352 -2.21 -7.74 -13.53
CA GLU A 352 -1.00 -8.47 -13.21
C GLU A 352 -1.32 -9.92 -12.81
N SER A 353 -0.42 -10.86 -13.08
CA SER A 353 -0.61 -12.23 -12.58
C SER A 353 -0.14 -12.31 -11.13
N MET A 354 -1.06 -12.71 -10.25
CA MET A 354 -0.78 -12.87 -8.82
C MET A 354 0.02 -14.15 -8.53
N SER A 355 0.23 -15.02 -9.56
CA SER A 355 1.20 -16.11 -9.52
C SER A 355 2.67 -15.63 -9.56
N ASP A 356 2.91 -14.37 -9.90
CA ASP A 356 4.23 -13.72 -9.76
C ASP A 356 4.46 -13.30 -8.29
N PRO A 357 5.48 -13.84 -7.60
CA PRO A 357 5.80 -13.49 -6.21
C PRO A 357 6.02 -11.99 -5.97
N VAL A 358 6.54 -11.23 -6.93
CA VAL A 358 6.73 -9.77 -6.80
C VAL A 358 5.38 -9.06 -6.76
N ASN A 359 4.46 -9.47 -7.62
CA ASN A 359 3.10 -8.91 -7.64
C ASN A 359 2.32 -9.30 -6.38
N LEU A 360 2.48 -10.54 -5.89
CA LEU A 360 1.89 -10.97 -4.64
C LEU A 360 2.44 -10.16 -3.45
N LYS A 361 3.76 -9.90 -3.39
CA LYS A 361 4.33 -9.03 -2.36
C LYS A 361 3.77 -7.60 -2.47
N THR A 362 3.69 -7.06 -3.68
CA THR A 362 3.17 -5.70 -3.96
C THR A 362 1.76 -5.49 -3.38
N ILE A 363 0.82 -6.40 -3.64
CA ILE A 363 -0.54 -6.25 -3.10
C ILE A 363 -0.58 -6.33 -1.57
N GLY A 364 0.35 -7.08 -0.97
CA GLY A 364 0.48 -7.22 0.48
C GLY A 364 1.09 -6.00 1.16
N GLN A 365 2.02 -5.28 0.52
CA GLN A 365 2.83 -4.25 1.20
C GLN A 365 2.35 -2.81 1.05
N PHE A 366 1.48 -2.51 0.07
CA PHE A 366 1.00 -1.14 -0.12
C PHE A 366 -0.16 -0.81 0.83
N LEU A 367 -0.08 0.35 1.48
CA LEU A 367 -1.10 0.87 2.41
C LEU A 367 -1.77 2.12 1.85
N LEU A 368 -2.98 2.40 2.33
CA LEU A 368 -3.58 3.73 2.29
C LEU A 368 -3.52 4.36 3.68
N LEU A 369 -2.72 5.41 3.82
CA LEU A 369 -2.69 6.26 5.00
C LEU A 369 -3.52 7.53 4.74
N GLY A 370 -4.52 7.77 5.56
CA GLY A 370 -5.52 8.83 5.45
C GLY A 370 -6.92 8.33 5.81
N ASP A 371 -7.87 9.26 5.92
CA ASP A 371 -9.27 8.93 6.12
C ASP A 371 -9.92 8.45 4.79
N PRO A 372 -10.31 7.17 4.68
CA PRO A 372 -10.81 6.59 3.42
C PRO A 372 -12.14 7.18 2.93
N SER A 373 -12.88 7.89 3.79
CA SER A 373 -14.14 8.55 3.40
C SER A 373 -13.94 9.88 2.70
N LEU A 374 -12.73 10.46 2.75
CA LEU A 374 -12.45 11.74 2.11
C LEU A 374 -12.39 11.58 0.60
N GLN A 375 -12.83 12.62 -0.09
CA GLN A 375 -12.73 12.77 -1.53
C GLN A 375 -11.83 13.97 -1.81
N ALA A 376 -10.74 13.75 -2.54
CA ALA A 376 -9.78 14.82 -2.84
C ALA A 376 -10.27 15.70 -4.00
N CYS A 377 -10.73 15.06 -5.07
CA CYS A 377 -11.23 15.73 -6.27
C CYS A 377 -12.74 15.55 -6.37
N GLU A 378 -13.47 16.61 -6.69
CA GLU A 378 -14.89 16.51 -7.05
C GLU A 378 -15.09 15.48 -8.18
N SER A 379 -16.15 14.68 -8.07
CA SER A 379 -16.49 13.73 -9.12
C SER A 379 -17.04 14.47 -10.32
N GLU A 380 -16.59 14.13 -11.52
CA GLU A 380 -17.31 14.52 -12.72
C GLU A 380 -18.66 13.81 -12.73
N ALA A 381 -19.73 14.47 -12.26
CA ALA A 381 -21.07 13.91 -12.36
C ALA A 381 -22.15 15.00 -12.42
N LYS A 382 -22.75 15.19 -13.60
CA LYS A 382 -24.16 15.63 -13.75
C LYS A 382 -24.88 15.08 -15.01
N GLN A 383 -24.41 14.01 -15.66
CA GLN A 383 -25.19 13.45 -16.80
C GLN A 383 -26.38 12.60 -16.36
N MET A 384 -26.30 11.88 -15.23
CA MET A 384 -27.44 11.19 -14.62
C MET A 384 -27.67 11.73 -13.21
N LYS A 385 -28.89 12.19 -12.94
CA LYS A 385 -29.33 12.49 -11.57
C LYS A 385 -29.59 11.17 -10.86
N THR A 386 -28.89 10.89 -9.77
CA THR A 386 -29.26 9.81 -8.85
C THR A 386 -30.56 10.19 -8.16
N VAL A 387 -31.56 9.33 -8.21
CA VAL A 387 -32.85 9.56 -7.53
C VAL A 387 -32.75 9.22 -6.04
N ASP A 388 -31.91 8.25 -5.67
CA ASP A 388 -31.64 7.82 -4.29
C ASP A 388 -30.14 7.50 -4.13
N GLU A 389 -29.42 8.40 -3.46
CA GLU A 389 -27.98 8.25 -3.21
C GLU A 389 -27.65 7.10 -2.26
N ASP A 390 -28.53 6.78 -1.32
CA ASP A 390 -28.32 5.67 -0.38
C ASP A 390 -28.35 4.32 -1.12
N ILE A 391 -29.35 4.12 -1.99
CA ILE A 391 -29.43 2.92 -2.84
C ILE A 391 -28.24 2.85 -3.80
N ALA A 392 -27.81 3.98 -4.37
CA ALA A 392 -26.66 4.02 -5.26
C ALA A 392 -25.36 3.62 -4.55
N VAL A 393 -25.16 4.05 -3.31
CA VAL A 393 -24.02 3.62 -2.49
C VAL A 393 -24.10 2.13 -2.18
N ILE A 394 -25.25 1.60 -1.77
CA ILE A 394 -25.43 0.16 -1.49
C ILE A 394 -25.11 -0.66 -2.74
N ARG A 395 -25.68 -0.31 -3.89
CA ARG A 395 -25.41 -0.99 -5.18
C ARG A 395 -23.91 -1.01 -5.49
N ARG A 396 -23.23 0.13 -5.33
CA ARG A 396 -21.79 0.24 -5.59
C ARG A 396 -20.98 -0.66 -4.66
N ARG A 397 -21.36 -0.73 -3.39
CA ARG A 397 -20.70 -1.60 -2.39
C ARG A 397 -20.90 -3.08 -2.72
N VAL A 398 -22.11 -3.48 -3.09
CA VAL A 398 -22.40 -4.85 -3.53
C VAL A 398 -21.56 -5.19 -4.76
N ALA A 399 -21.46 -4.29 -5.73
CA ALA A 399 -20.64 -4.49 -6.92
C ALA A 399 -19.15 -4.64 -6.59
N LEU A 400 -18.59 -3.77 -5.74
CA LEU A 400 -17.18 -3.85 -5.32
C LEU A 400 -16.88 -5.14 -4.53
N ALA A 401 -17.75 -5.53 -3.60
CA ALA A 401 -17.59 -6.77 -2.86
C ALA A 401 -17.72 -8.00 -3.78
N GLY A 402 -18.66 -7.97 -4.73
CA GLY A 402 -18.80 -9.00 -5.76
C GLY A 402 -17.56 -9.11 -6.65
N GLN A 403 -17.01 -7.98 -7.08
CA GLN A 403 -15.77 -7.92 -7.86
C GLN A 403 -14.60 -8.50 -7.06
N GLY A 404 -14.40 -8.11 -5.80
CA GLY A 404 -13.35 -8.66 -4.96
C GLY A 404 -13.44 -10.20 -4.83
N LYS A 405 -14.65 -10.72 -4.59
CA LYS A 405 -14.89 -12.17 -4.53
C LYS A 405 -14.61 -12.88 -5.85
N ALA A 406 -15.04 -12.30 -6.98
CA ALA A 406 -14.77 -12.85 -8.31
C ALA A 406 -13.27 -12.87 -8.62
N LEU A 407 -12.54 -11.80 -8.27
CA LEU A 407 -11.10 -11.74 -8.43
C LEU A 407 -10.39 -12.80 -7.61
N LYS A 408 -10.77 -12.99 -6.34
CA LYS A 408 -10.23 -14.06 -5.51
C LYS A 408 -10.43 -15.44 -6.15
N ALA A 409 -11.63 -15.67 -6.69
CA ALA A 409 -11.97 -16.96 -7.27
C ALA A 409 -11.20 -17.26 -8.57
N ALA A 410 -10.91 -16.22 -9.36
CA ALA A 410 -10.21 -16.31 -10.64
C ALA A 410 -8.68 -16.12 -10.55
N ALA A 411 -8.15 -15.59 -9.45
CA ALA A 411 -6.72 -15.32 -9.31
C ALA A 411 -5.90 -16.62 -9.16
N THR A 412 -4.72 -16.62 -9.76
CA THR A 412 -3.66 -17.60 -9.53
C THR A 412 -2.66 -17.07 -8.51
N PHE A 413 -1.95 -17.94 -7.81
CA PHE A 413 -0.94 -17.55 -6.81
C PHE A 413 0.19 -18.58 -6.72
N PRO A 414 1.41 -18.16 -6.32
CA PRO A 414 2.54 -19.05 -6.18
C PRO A 414 2.44 -19.86 -4.88
N VAL A 415 2.70 -21.16 -4.96
CA VAL A 415 2.91 -22.04 -3.81
C VAL A 415 4.35 -22.55 -3.87
N ARG A 416 5.15 -22.15 -2.88
CA ARG A 416 6.58 -22.49 -2.83
C ARG A 416 6.77 -24.01 -2.81
N LEU A 417 7.64 -24.51 -3.66
CA LEU A 417 8.02 -25.93 -3.68
C LEU A 417 9.33 -26.12 -2.93
N ARG A 418 9.38 -27.12 -2.04
CA ARG A 418 10.64 -27.58 -1.42
C ARG A 418 11.42 -28.50 -2.37
N ALA A 419 11.66 -28.07 -3.61
CA ALA A 419 12.33 -28.89 -4.62
C ALA A 419 13.86 -28.71 -4.56
N ARG A 420 14.61 -29.76 -4.93
CA ARG A 420 16.08 -29.68 -5.07
C ARG A 420 16.42 -28.94 -6.38
N LEU A 421 17.23 -27.88 -6.27
CA LEU A 421 17.85 -27.11 -7.37
C LEU A 421 18.39 -27.96 -8.54
N SER A 422 18.79 -29.21 -8.27
CA SER A 422 19.28 -30.16 -9.29
C SER A 422 18.29 -30.39 -10.44
N ALA A 423 16.98 -30.30 -10.20
CA ALA A 423 15.97 -30.48 -11.24
C ALA A 423 15.86 -29.31 -12.25
N LEU A 424 16.48 -28.16 -11.95
CA LEU A 424 16.50 -26.99 -12.83
C LEU A 424 17.74 -26.93 -13.72
N LYS A 425 18.84 -27.62 -13.35
CA LYS A 425 20.15 -27.51 -14.01
C LYS A 425 20.15 -27.91 -15.48
N GLU A 426 19.28 -28.84 -15.87
CA GLU A 426 19.19 -29.34 -17.25
C GLU A 426 18.12 -28.64 -18.10
N LYS A 427 17.41 -27.66 -17.52
CA LYS A 427 16.28 -26.99 -18.18
C LYS A 427 16.70 -25.71 -18.91
N PRO A 428 15.97 -25.27 -19.96
CA PRO A 428 16.15 -23.97 -20.62
C PRO A 428 16.20 -22.76 -19.68
N ILE A 429 15.58 -22.84 -18.50
CA ILE A 429 15.67 -21.80 -17.47
C ILE A 429 17.12 -21.56 -17.00
N ALA A 430 17.95 -22.60 -16.87
CA ALA A 430 19.35 -22.45 -16.46
C ALA A 430 20.15 -21.61 -17.49
N ARG A 431 19.86 -21.79 -18.79
CA ARG A 431 20.46 -20.99 -19.86
C ARG A 431 20.00 -19.54 -19.81
N LEU A 432 18.71 -19.30 -19.55
CA LEU A 432 18.16 -17.95 -19.39
C LEU A 432 18.81 -17.22 -18.21
N VAL A 433 18.83 -17.85 -17.04
CA VAL A 433 19.42 -17.33 -15.79
C VAL A 433 20.87 -16.92 -16.02
N LYS A 434 21.68 -17.82 -16.61
CA LYS A 434 23.08 -17.53 -16.92
C LYS A 434 23.23 -16.38 -17.93
N ARG A 435 22.42 -16.36 -18.99
CA ARG A 435 22.45 -15.32 -20.03
C ARG A 435 22.16 -13.93 -19.48
N LEU A 436 21.24 -13.83 -18.52
CA LEU A 436 20.88 -12.57 -17.86
C LEU A 436 21.81 -12.22 -16.68
N GLY A 437 22.86 -13.02 -16.43
CA GLY A 437 23.83 -12.74 -15.37
C GLY A 437 23.32 -12.97 -13.95
N TYR A 438 22.35 -13.87 -13.80
CA TYR A 438 21.87 -14.39 -12.51
C TYR A 438 22.54 -15.73 -12.19
N ARG A 439 22.49 -16.14 -10.91
CA ARG A 439 23.05 -17.41 -10.43
C ARG A 439 21.93 -18.39 -10.12
N LEU A 440 22.00 -19.58 -10.70
CA LEU A 440 20.94 -20.59 -10.54
C LEU A 440 20.84 -21.11 -9.10
N GLU A 441 21.92 -21.07 -8.32
CA GLU A 441 21.89 -21.40 -6.88
C GLU A 441 20.90 -20.55 -6.08
N ASN A 442 20.56 -19.35 -6.57
CA ASN A 442 19.62 -18.41 -5.95
C ASN A 442 18.18 -18.59 -6.47
N ALA A 443 17.92 -19.69 -7.18
CA ALA A 443 16.64 -19.92 -7.82
C ALA A 443 15.66 -20.63 -6.89
N GLU A 444 14.46 -20.07 -6.82
CA GLU A 444 13.33 -20.59 -6.05
C GLU A 444 12.20 -20.96 -6.99
N GLU A 445 11.61 -22.14 -6.80
CA GLU A 445 10.57 -22.68 -7.68
C GLU A 445 9.21 -22.71 -6.96
N PHE A 446 8.19 -22.23 -7.66
CA PHE A 446 6.82 -22.18 -7.20
C PHE A 446 5.94 -22.95 -8.18
N LYS A 447 5.02 -23.75 -7.63
CA LYS A 447 3.88 -24.23 -8.39
C LYS A 447 2.84 -23.12 -8.45
N VAL A 448 2.19 -22.96 -9.59
CA VAL A 448 1.00 -22.11 -9.68
C VAL A 448 -0.22 -22.88 -9.18
N ASP A 449 -0.90 -22.31 -8.19
CA ASP A 449 -2.24 -22.72 -7.76
C ASP A 449 -3.23 -21.56 -7.99
N GLY A 450 -4.48 -21.72 -7.60
CA GLY A 450 -5.45 -20.64 -7.75
C GLY A 450 -6.73 -20.81 -6.95
N GLY A 451 -7.60 -19.80 -7.08
CA GLY A 451 -8.97 -19.88 -6.60
C GLY A 451 -9.78 -20.98 -7.30
N PRO A 452 -11.03 -21.24 -6.86
CA PRO A 452 -11.87 -22.30 -7.43
C PRO A 452 -12.00 -22.25 -8.96
N GLU A 453 -12.22 -21.06 -9.53
CA GLU A 453 -12.38 -20.89 -10.98
C GLU A 453 -11.06 -21.08 -11.72
N ALA A 454 -9.97 -20.53 -11.20
CA ALA A 454 -8.64 -20.73 -11.77
C ALA A 454 -8.23 -22.21 -11.78
N ARG A 455 -8.48 -22.94 -10.68
CA ARG A 455 -8.20 -24.38 -10.60
C ARG A 455 -9.04 -25.19 -11.57
N ALA A 456 -10.33 -24.86 -11.70
CA ALA A 456 -11.21 -25.51 -12.67
C ALA A 456 -10.70 -25.30 -14.11
N ALA A 457 -10.32 -24.06 -14.46
CA ALA A 457 -9.78 -23.71 -15.78
C ALA A 457 -8.45 -24.43 -16.07
N MET A 458 -7.50 -24.44 -15.11
CA MET A 458 -6.23 -25.15 -15.27
C MET A 458 -6.44 -26.66 -15.43
N LYS A 459 -7.31 -27.27 -14.60
CA LYS A 459 -7.63 -28.71 -14.69
C LYS A 459 -8.27 -29.07 -16.03
N ALA A 460 -9.19 -28.24 -16.55
CA ALA A 460 -9.86 -28.48 -17.83
C ALA A 460 -8.90 -28.47 -19.04
N LYS A 461 -7.71 -27.91 -18.88
CA LYS A 461 -6.67 -27.84 -19.93
C LYS A 461 -5.45 -28.72 -19.64
N ASP A 462 -5.49 -29.50 -18.56
CA ASP A 462 -4.31 -30.21 -18.02
C ASP A 462 -3.07 -29.30 -17.93
N PHE A 463 -3.30 -28.03 -17.56
CA PHE A 463 -2.27 -27.01 -17.61
C PHE A 463 -1.50 -26.97 -16.29
N VAL A 464 -0.19 -27.20 -16.37
CA VAL A 464 0.74 -27.09 -15.24
C VAL A 464 1.75 -26.00 -15.53
N GLU A 465 1.67 -24.93 -14.74
CA GLU A 465 2.61 -23.82 -14.77
C GLU A 465 3.45 -23.80 -13.49
N ARG A 466 4.70 -23.38 -13.65
CA ARG A 466 5.61 -23.09 -12.55
C ARG A 466 6.24 -21.73 -12.75
N VAL A 467 6.53 -21.07 -11.64
CA VAL A 467 7.25 -19.81 -11.61
C VAL A 467 8.60 -20.06 -10.96
N VAL A 468 9.66 -19.55 -11.57
CA VAL A 468 11.01 -19.56 -11.01
C VAL A 468 11.40 -18.12 -10.74
N THR A 469 11.77 -17.81 -9.50
CA THR A 469 12.37 -16.52 -9.14
C THR A 469 13.86 -16.69 -8.93
N VAL A 470 14.66 -15.72 -9.36
CA VAL A 470 16.09 -15.68 -9.05
C VAL A 470 16.45 -14.29 -8.54
N THR A 471 16.96 -14.23 -7.33
CA THR A 471 17.34 -12.99 -6.65
C THR A 471 18.83 -12.69 -6.86
N LYS A 472 19.14 -11.40 -7.01
CA LYS A 472 20.51 -10.91 -7.14
C LYS A 472 20.65 -9.61 -6.36
N SER A 473 21.52 -9.61 -5.36
CA SER A 473 21.90 -8.38 -4.66
C SER A 473 23.02 -7.66 -5.41
N HIS A 474 23.01 -6.33 -5.35
CA HIS A 474 24.05 -5.47 -5.89
C HIS A 474 24.62 -4.64 -4.75
N LYS A 475 25.88 -4.87 -4.41
CA LYS A 475 26.63 -4.02 -3.47
C LYS A 475 27.11 -2.80 -4.23
N VAL A 476 26.44 -1.68 -4.03
CA VAL A 476 26.79 -0.40 -4.64
C VAL A 476 27.20 0.57 -3.55
N ALA A 477 28.41 1.13 -3.67
CA ALA A 477 28.90 2.10 -2.70
C ALA A 477 27.96 3.33 -2.65
N ASN A 478 27.64 3.78 -1.45
CA ASN A 478 26.76 4.92 -1.18
C ASN A 478 25.29 4.75 -1.64
N ALA A 479 24.85 3.53 -1.99
CA ALA A 479 23.43 3.26 -2.12
C ALA A 479 22.75 3.36 -0.74
N PRO A 480 21.51 3.85 -0.65
CA PRO A 480 20.82 4.02 0.63
C PRO A 480 20.49 2.68 1.30
N GLN A 481 20.46 1.60 0.51
CA GLN A 481 20.26 0.23 0.97
C GLN A 481 20.82 -0.78 -0.03
N LYS A 482 20.81 -2.07 0.32
CA LYS A 482 21.11 -3.17 -0.60
C LYS A 482 20.14 -3.11 -1.78
N LEU A 483 20.66 -2.96 -3.00
CA LEU A 483 19.82 -3.00 -4.20
C LEU A 483 19.59 -4.44 -4.61
N ILE A 484 18.36 -4.77 -4.99
CA ILE A 484 17.95 -6.13 -5.34
C ILE A 484 17.37 -6.12 -6.75
N SER A 485 17.73 -7.12 -7.54
CA SER A 485 17.02 -7.44 -8.77
C SER A 485 16.44 -8.84 -8.68
N VAL A 486 15.22 -8.99 -9.20
CA VAL A 486 14.50 -10.27 -9.19
C VAL A 486 14.13 -10.61 -10.62
N LEU A 487 14.64 -11.74 -11.11
CA LEU A 487 14.16 -12.36 -12.33
C LEU A 487 12.97 -13.24 -11.97
N VAL A 488 11.83 -13.04 -12.62
CA VAL A 488 10.66 -13.93 -12.52
C VAL A 488 10.43 -14.56 -13.88
N ALA A 489 10.54 -15.88 -13.96
CA ALA A 489 10.35 -16.65 -15.19
C ALA A 489 9.20 -17.64 -15.05
N ARG A 490 8.29 -17.64 -16.02
CA ARG A 490 7.17 -18.60 -16.10
C ARG A 490 7.57 -19.77 -16.99
N THR A 491 7.25 -20.98 -16.54
CA THR A 491 7.60 -22.22 -17.22
C THR A 491 6.42 -23.18 -17.28
N SER A 492 6.35 -23.97 -18.35
CA SER A 492 5.47 -25.14 -18.44
C SER A 492 6.22 -26.28 -19.10
N GLY A 493 6.18 -27.46 -18.47
CA GLY A 493 7.06 -28.57 -18.82
C GLY A 493 8.53 -28.17 -18.77
N ASN A 494 9.22 -28.30 -19.91
CA ASN A 494 10.62 -27.90 -20.08
C ASN A 494 10.79 -26.55 -20.80
N SER A 495 9.72 -25.80 -21.06
CA SER A 495 9.79 -24.53 -21.80
C SER A 495 9.70 -23.33 -20.87
N VAL A 496 10.45 -22.27 -21.19
CA VAL A 496 10.23 -20.93 -20.61
C VAL A 496 9.20 -20.20 -21.48
N ILE A 497 8.11 -19.77 -20.87
CA ILE A 497 6.99 -19.11 -21.54
C ILE A 497 7.25 -17.60 -21.64
N SER A 498 7.70 -17.01 -20.53
CA SER A 498 7.96 -15.57 -20.41
C SER A 498 8.87 -15.31 -19.22
N TYR A 499 9.47 -14.12 -19.18
CA TYR A 499 10.20 -13.64 -18.01
C TYR A 499 10.06 -12.12 -17.86
N LYS A 500 10.29 -11.62 -16.65
CA LYS A 500 10.34 -10.19 -16.31
C LYS A 500 11.46 -9.95 -15.29
N GLU A 501 12.15 -8.84 -15.41
CA GLU A 501 13.17 -8.39 -14.45
C GLU A 501 12.66 -7.19 -13.66
N TYR A 502 12.71 -7.31 -12.34
CA TYR A 502 12.34 -6.29 -11.38
C TYR A 502 13.57 -5.73 -10.69
N VAL A 503 13.51 -4.46 -10.30
CA VAL A 503 14.52 -3.78 -9.49
C VAL A 503 13.88 -3.18 -8.25
N SER A 504 14.59 -3.20 -7.13
CA SER A 504 14.19 -2.52 -5.90
C SER A 504 14.07 -1.01 -6.15
N ARG A 505 13.01 -0.42 -5.61
CA ARG A 505 12.60 0.95 -5.88
C ARG A 505 13.10 2.01 -4.92
#